data_AF-M1EAZ9-F1
#
_entry.id   AF-M1EAZ9-F1
#
_cell.length_a   1.000
_cell.length_b   1.000
_cell.length_c   1.000
_cell.angle_alpha   90.00
_cell.angle_beta   90.00
_cell.angle_gamma   90.00
#
_symmetry.space_group_name_H-M   'P 1'
#
loop_
_entity.id
_entity.type
_entity.pdbx_description
1 polymer ?
#
loop_
_entity_poly.entity_id
_entity_poly.type
_entity_poly.pdbx_seq_one_letter_code
_entity_poly.pdbx_strand_id
1 'polypeptide(L)' 'TIRNADVIAGFEDGVIVEQGSHRELMKKEGVYFRLVNMQTSGNQVQSGEFDLELNNEKAAADMAPNG' A
#
# COMPACT_ATOMS: atom_id res chain seq x y z
N THR A 1 12.86 14.27 1.91
CA THR A 1 11.56 14.17 1.20
C THR A 1 10.71 13.12 1.88
N ILE A 2 9.37 13.27 1.92
CA ILE A 2 8.45 12.39 2.68
C ILE A 2 8.59 10.91 2.29
N ARG A 3 8.97 10.63 1.05
CA ARG A 3 9.24 9.26 0.53
C ARG A 3 10.45 8.57 1.18
N ASN A 4 11.33 9.32 1.84
CA ASN A 4 12.56 8.84 2.48
C ASN A 4 12.43 8.73 4.01
N ALA A 5 11.22 8.85 4.55
CA ALA A 5 10.97 8.71 5.98
C ALA A 5 11.00 7.23 6.37
N ASP A 6 11.65 6.92 7.49
CA ASP A 6 11.71 5.56 8.04
C ASP A 6 10.33 5.08 8.48
N VAL A 7 9.52 5.99 9.03
CA VAL A 7 8.14 5.72 9.45
C VAL A 7 7.28 6.96 9.17
N ILE A 8 6.09 6.72 8.64
CA ILE A 8 5.04 7.71 8.40
C ILE A 8 3.84 7.32 9.28
N ALA A 9 3.21 8.29 9.93
CA ALA A 9 2.00 8.08 10.72
C ALA A 9 0.86 8.96 10.17
N GLY A 10 -0.28 8.33 9.84
CA GLY A 10 -1.51 9.01 9.45
C GLY A 10 -2.41 9.21 10.67
N PHE A 11 -2.88 10.44 10.83
CA PHE A 11 -3.78 10.82 11.91
C PHE A 11 -5.18 11.11 11.36
N GLU A 12 -6.19 10.64 12.07
CA GLU A 12 -7.60 10.96 11.83
C GLU A 12 -8.23 11.32 13.18
N ASP A 13 -8.91 12.45 13.25
CA ASP A 13 -9.51 12.99 14.49
C ASP A 13 -8.54 13.07 15.70
N GLY A 14 -7.25 13.31 15.42
CA GLY A 14 -6.22 13.41 16.45
C GLY A 14 -5.69 12.07 16.98
N VAL A 15 -6.10 10.95 16.39
CA VAL A 15 -5.64 9.60 16.72
C VAL A 15 -4.82 9.02 15.57
N ILE A 16 -3.77 8.24 15.88
CA ILE A 16 -3.00 7.51 14.86
C ILE A 16 -3.85 6.35 14.34
N VAL A 17 -4.27 6.42 13.09
CA VAL A 17 -5.04 5.37 12.42
C VAL A 17 -4.16 4.45 11.57
N GLU A 18 -3.02 4.95 11.10
CA GLU A 18 -2.06 4.14 10.34
C GLU A 18 -0.62 4.55 10.62
N GLN A 19 0.27 3.59 10.55
CA GLN A 19 1.72 3.83 10.58
C GLN A 19 2.46 2.77 9.75
N GLY A 20 3.59 3.18 9.18
CA GLY A 20 4.46 2.30 8.40
C GLY A 20 5.34 3.07 7.41
N SER A 21 6.06 2.33 6.59
CA SER A 21 6.83 2.89 5.48
C SER A 21 5.92 3.38 4.35
N HIS A 22 6.45 4.24 3.47
CA HIS A 22 5.72 4.74 2.30
C HIS A 22 5.08 3.61 1.49
N ARG A 23 5.82 2.52 1.24
CA ARG A 23 5.35 1.36 0.47
C ARG A 23 4.18 0.65 1.15
N GLU A 24 4.25 0.49 2.47
CA GLU A 24 3.20 -0.18 3.24
C GLU A 24 1.93 0.65 3.30
N LEU A 25 2.06 1.96 3.52
CA LEU A 25 0.90 2.86 3.58
C LEU A 25 0.25 3.07 2.21
N MET A 26 1.04 3.06 1.13
CA MET A 26 0.52 3.06 -0.25
C MET A 26 -0.30 1.79 -0.54
N LYS A 27 0.17 0.62 -0.08
CA LYS A 27 -0.58 -0.66 -0.23
C LYS A 27 -1.84 -0.74 0.63
N LYS A 28 -1.86 -0.07 1.79
CA LYS A 28 -3.01 -0.05 2.70
C LYS A 28 -4.17 0.81 2.18
N GLU A 29 -3.92 1.66 1.18
CA GLU A 29 -4.93 2.57 0.60
C GLU A 29 -5.68 3.41 1.65
N GLY A 30 -4.99 3.77 2.74
CA GLY A 30 -5.54 4.50 3.88
C GLY A 30 -5.61 6.03 3.70
N VAL A 31 -5.65 6.74 4.83
CA VAL A 31 -5.60 8.21 4.91
C VAL A 31 -4.34 8.75 4.24
N TYR A 32 -3.18 8.12 4.45
CA TYR A 32 -1.93 8.54 3.82
C TYR A 32 -2.00 8.44 2.29
N PHE A 33 -2.52 7.33 1.76
CA PHE A 33 -2.71 7.15 0.33
C PHE A 33 -3.61 8.23 -0.25
N ARG A 34 -4.74 8.50 0.41
CA ARG A 34 -5.72 9.50 -0.04
C ARG A 34 -5.14 10.91 -0.05
N LEU A 35 -4.34 11.27 0.97
CA LEU A 35 -3.64 12.54 1.05
C LEU A 35 -2.62 12.71 -0.08
N VAL A 36 -1.79 11.69 -0.30
CA VAL A 36 -0.79 11.72 -1.38
C VAL A 36 -1.46 11.77 -2.75
N ASN A 37 -2.52 11.00 -2.96
CA ASN A 37 -3.27 11.00 -4.20
C ASN A 37 -3.93 12.36 -4.48
N MET A 38 -4.46 13.02 -3.45
CA MET A 38 -5.02 14.37 -3.57
C MET A 38 -3.92 15.40 -3.90
N GLN A 39 -2.76 15.32 -3.26
CA GLN A 39 -1.61 16.19 -3.54
C GLN A 39 -1.06 15.98 -4.96
N THR A 40 -1.06 14.74 -5.46
CA THR A 40 -0.72 14.41 -6.85
C THR A 40 -1.79 14.90 -7.83
N SER A 41 -3.07 14.84 -7.46
CA SER A 41 -4.19 15.25 -8.32
C SER A 41 -4.29 16.76 -8.52
N GLY A 42 -3.81 17.56 -7.56
CA GLY A 42 -3.68 19.02 -7.68
C GLY A 42 -2.57 19.48 -8.63
N ASN A 43 -1.68 18.58 -9.05
CA ASN A 43 -0.60 18.84 -10.00
C ASN A 43 -0.45 17.62 -10.92
N GLN A 44 -1.34 17.49 -11.91
CA GLN A 44 -1.27 16.57 -13.07
C GLN A 44 -0.03 15.65 -13.09
N VAL A 45 -0.04 14.52 -12.38
CA VAL A 45 0.95 13.45 -12.59
C VAL A 45 0.23 12.13 -12.86
N GLN A 46 0.31 11.77 -14.13
CA GLN A 46 0.09 10.45 -14.69
C GLN A 46 1.23 9.54 -14.22
N SER A 47 0.94 8.52 -13.41
CA SER A 47 1.80 7.34 -13.19
C SER A 47 0.89 6.30 -12.52
N GLY A 48 0.40 5.27 -13.20
CA GLY A 48 1.21 4.30 -13.92
C GLY A 48 1.42 3.11 -12.98
N GLU A 49 0.67 2.04 -13.24
CA GLU A 49 0.88 0.68 -12.72
C GLU A 49 0.64 0.45 -11.21
N PHE A 50 -0.63 0.26 -10.86
CA PHE A 50 -0.98 -0.61 -9.74
C PHE A 50 -0.80 -2.07 -10.18
N ASP A 51 0.44 -2.56 -10.23
CA ASP A 51 0.69 -4.01 -10.28
C ASP A 51 0.31 -4.62 -8.93
N LEU A 52 -0.96 -5.02 -8.83
CA LEU A 52 -1.38 -6.02 -7.86
C LEU A 52 -0.91 -7.39 -8.36
N GLU A 53 0.39 -7.66 -8.29
CA GLU A 53 0.89 -9.04 -8.24
C GLU A 53 0.48 -9.62 -6.88
N LEU A 54 -0.67 -10.29 -6.88
CA LEU A 54 -1.10 -11.19 -5.81
C LEU A 54 -0.22 -12.45 -5.83
N ASN A 55 1.05 -12.32 -5.45
CA ASN A 55 1.86 -13.48 -5.07
C ASN A 55 1.45 -13.89 -3.66
N ASN A 56 0.35 -14.66 -3.57
CA ASN A 56 0.16 -15.60 -2.48
C ASN A 56 0.32 -17.03 -3.02
N GLU A 57 1.50 -17.29 -3.56
CA GLU A 57 2.04 -18.65 -3.57
C GLU A 57 2.35 -19.01 -2.11
N LYS A 58 1.54 -19.89 -1.51
CA LYS A 58 1.97 -21.04 -0.69
C LYS A 58 0.86 -21.56 0.23
N ALA A 59 0.19 -22.62 -0.23
CA ALA A 59 -0.18 -23.84 0.52
C ALA A 59 -1.37 -24.50 -0.20
N ALA A 60 -1.47 -25.80 -0.44
CA ALA A 60 -0.58 -26.95 -0.30
C ALA A 60 -1.32 -28.12 -1.00
N ALA A 61 -0.57 -28.98 -1.68
CA ALA A 61 -0.75 -30.43 -1.66
C ALA A 61 -2.18 -31.02 -1.76
N ASP A 62 -2.75 -31.09 -2.97
CA ASP A 62 -3.76 -32.13 -3.27
C ASP A 62 -3.58 -32.80 -4.64
N MET A 63 -2.34 -32.81 -5.16
CA MET A 63 -1.95 -33.76 -6.20
C MET A 63 -1.53 -35.07 -5.53
N ALA A 64 -2.49 -35.82 -5.00
CA ALA A 64 -2.26 -37.23 -4.71
C ALA A 64 -2.25 -37.98 -6.06
N PRO A 65 -1.14 -38.65 -6.44
CA PRO A 65 -1.17 -39.58 -7.56
C PRO A 65 -1.83 -40.87 -7.05
N ASN A 66 -3.14 -40.99 -7.20
CA ASN A 66 -3.84 -42.23 -6.88
C ASN A 66 -4.16 -42.99 -8.17
N GLY A 67 -3.37 -44.05 -8.41
CA GLY A 67 -3.74 -45.20 -9.25
C GLY A 67 -3.26 -45.17 -10.68
#